data_AF-A0A7X8W4A2-F1
#
_entry.id   AF-A0A7X8W4A2-F1
#
_cell.length_a   1.000
_cell.length_b   1.000
_cell.length_c   1.000
_cell.angle_alpha   90.00
_cell.angle_beta   90.00
_cell.angle_gamma   90.00
#
_symmetry.space_group_name_H-M   'P 1'
#
loop_
_entity.id
_entity.type
_entity.pdbx_description
1 polymer ?
#
loop_
_entity_poly.entity_id
_entity_poly.type
_entity_poly.pdbx_seq_one_letter_code
_entity_poly.pdbx_strand_id
1 'polypeptide(L)'
;MDRNLYLDRLIGKKHNGLIKIITRIRRCGKSYLLFNLFKAHLLSAMVSPDHIITLELDDRINKQYRNPDFLYSYVRENIKDDKMYYILLDEVQMMDDFEDILNSF
;
A
#
# COMPACT_ATOMS: atom_id res chain seq x y z
N MET A 1 -9.46 19.67 7.60
CA MET A 1 -8.20 18.93 7.81
C MET A 1 -7.57 18.71 6.44
N ASP A 2 -6.48 19.40 6.15
CA ASP A 2 -5.94 19.55 4.79
C ASP A 2 -5.53 18.23 4.15
N ARG A 3 -6.30 17.79 3.15
CA ARG A 3 -6.00 16.62 2.29
C ARG A 3 -4.63 16.74 1.63
N ASN A 4 -4.20 17.96 1.31
CA ASN A 4 -2.92 18.25 0.67
C ASN A 4 -1.75 17.90 1.59
N LEU A 5 -1.82 18.23 2.88
CA LEU A 5 -0.73 17.99 3.84
C LEU A 5 -0.37 16.50 4.00
N TYR A 6 -1.38 15.61 3.97
CA TYR A 6 -1.13 14.16 4.06
C TYR A 6 -0.54 13.59 2.77
N LEU A 7 -1.02 14.06 1.62
CA LEU A 7 -0.48 13.67 0.33
C LEU A 7 0.98 14.15 0.18
N ASP A 8 1.26 15.40 0.55
CA ASP A 8 2.61 15.98 0.50
C ASP A 8 3.59 15.25 1.42
N ARG A 9 3.13 14.80 2.60
CA ARG A 9 3.94 13.95 3.49
C ARG A 9 4.25 12.59 2.90
N LEU A 10 3.34 12.00 2.13
CA LEU A 10 3.57 10.73 1.44
C LEU A 10 4.52 10.91 0.26
N ILE A 11 4.35 11.99 -0.50
CA ILE A 11 5.21 12.37 -1.62
C ILE A 11 6.63 12.63 -1.14
N GLY A 12 6.80 13.43 -0.08
CA GLY A 12 8.10 13.78 0.49
C GLY A 12 8.86 12.61 1.12
N LYS A 13 8.22 11.45 1.32
CA LYS A 13 8.85 10.23 1.86
C LYS A 13 9.09 9.15 0.79
N LYS A 14 8.88 9.44 -0.50
CA LYS A 14 9.18 8.49 -1.59
C LYS A 14 10.70 8.28 -1.73
N HIS A 15 11.10 7.13 -2.30
CA HIS A 15 12.49 6.80 -2.71
C HIS A 15 13.54 6.56 -1.61
N ASN A 16 13.14 6.17 -0.40
CA ASN A 16 14.09 5.86 0.69
C ASN A 16 14.20 4.37 1.07
N GLY A 17 13.70 3.44 0.24
CA GLY A 17 13.72 2.00 0.54
C GLY A 17 12.87 1.54 1.73
N LEU A 18 12.22 2.45 2.46
CA LEU A 18 11.38 2.11 3.62
C LEU A 18 9.96 1.78 3.22
N ILE A 19 9.26 1.00 4.04
CA ILE A 19 7.83 0.75 3.90
C ILE A 19 7.05 1.89 4.52
N LYS A 20 5.99 2.34 3.84
CA LYS A 20 5.16 3.47 4.26
C LYS A 20 3.83 2.93 4.75
N ILE A 21 3.74 2.73 6.05
CA ILE A 21 2.51 2.28 6.70
C ILE A 21 1.66 3.50 7.03
N ILE A 22 0.42 3.55 6.53
CA ILE A 22 -0.57 4.56 6.92
C ILE A 22 -1.65 3.87 7.75
N THR A 23 -1.48 3.81 9.07
CA THR A 23 -2.52 3.31 9.97
C THR A 23 -3.56 4.41 10.30
N ARG A 24 -4.85 4.04 10.35
CA ARG A 24 -6.02 4.94 10.41
C ARG A 24 -6.11 5.82 11.68
N ILE A 25 -6.61 7.05 11.55
CA ILE A 25 -7.87 7.43 12.23
C ILE A 25 -9.12 7.08 11.39
N ARG A 26 -10.19 6.55 12.01
CA ARG A 26 -11.45 6.09 11.36
C ARG A 26 -12.39 7.23 10.91
N ARG A 27 -13.26 6.97 9.92
CA ARG A 27 -14.35 7.83 9.38
C ARG A 27 -13.95 9.18 8.72
N CYS A 28 -12.98 9.19 7.80
CA CYS A 28 -12.56 10.41 7.09
C CYS A 28 -12.42 10.31 5.55
N GLY A 29 -12.88 9.25 4.88
CA GLY A 29 -12.75 9.10 3.41
C GLY A 29 -11.34 8.75 2.90
N LYS A 30 -10.58 7.96 3.67
CA LYS A 30 -9.16 7.63 3.40
C LYS A 30 -8.91 6.59 2.31
N SER A 31 -9.76 5.59 2.13
CA SER A 31 -9.57 4.62 1.02
C SER A 31 -9.62 5.33 -0.33
N TYR A 32 -10.42 6.41 -0.45
CA TYR A 32 -10.36 7.32 -1.60
C TYR A 32 -9.03 8.08 -1.71
N LEU A 33 -8.41 8.50 -0.60
CA LEU A 33 -7.09 9.16 -0.62
C LEU A 33 -5.99 8.21 -1.11
N LEU A 34 -5.95 6.97 -0.63
CA LEU A 34 -4.94 5.98 -0.99
C LEU A 34 -5.15 5.45 -2.42
N PHE A 35 -6.33 4.89 -2.70
CA PHE A 35 -6.59 4.17 -3.94
C PHE A 35 -6.98 5.07 -5.11
N ASN A 36 -7.49 6.28 -4.87
CA ASN A 36 -7.76 7.24 -5.94
C ASN A 36 -6.68 8.31 -6.01
N LEU A 37 -6.48 9.11 -4.95
CA LEU A 37 -5.60 10.28 -5.06
C LEU A 37 -4.11 9.93 -5.13
N PHE A 38 -3.62 9.08 -4.22
CA PHE A 38 -2.21 8.69 -4.22
C PHE A 38 -1.87 7.80 -5.42
N LYS A 39 -2.73 6.83 -5.75
CA LYS A 39 -2.59 6.04 -6.97
C LYS A 39 -2.60 6.91 -8.23
N ALA A 40 -3.56 7.84 -8.37
CA ALA A 40 -3.59 8.76 -9.51
C ALA A 40 -2.32 9.62 -9.57
N HIS A 41 -1.81 10.07 -8.42
CA HIS A 41 -0.54 10.80 -8.37
C HIS A 41 0.65 9.93 -8.80
N LEU A 42 0.74 8.66 -8.38
CA LEU A 42 1.78 7.72 -8.85
C LEU A 42 1.70 7.53 -10.36
N LEU A 43 0.50 7.32 -10.90
CA LEU A 43 0.28 7.19 -12.35
C LEU A 43 0.67 8.47 -13.10
N SER A 44 0.31 9.65 -12.57
CA SER A 44 0.70 10.94 -13.16
C SER A 44 2.22 11.17 -13.14
N ALA A 45 2.92 10.55 -12.18
CA ALA A 45 4.38 10.54 -12.08
C ALA A 45 5.03 9.43 -12.93
N MET A 46 4.30 8.86 -13.90
CA MET A 46 4.77 7.83 -14.83
C MET A 46 5.19 6.51 -14.16
N VAL A 47 4.66 6.21 -12.96
CA VAL A 47 4.77 4.86 -12.39
C VAL A 47 3.88 3.92 -13.20
N SER A 48 4.45 2.83 -13.69
CA SER A 48 3.69 1.82 -14.43
C SER A 48 2.58 1.23 -13.55
N PRO A 49 1.34 1.06 -14.05
CA PRO A 49 0.25 0.43 -13.29
C PRO A 49 0.62 -0.95 -12.73
N ASP A 50 1.40 -1.72 -13.49
CA ASP A 50 1.91 -3.04 -13.11
C ASP A 50 2.91 -3.00 -11.94
N HIS A 51 3.40 -1.81 -11.58
CA HIS A 51 4.31 -1.59 -10.45
C HIS A 51 3.57 -1.06 -9.21
N ILE A 52 2.23 -1.04 -9.25
CA ILE A 52 1.38 -0.60 -8.15
C ILE A 52 0.49 -1.78 -7.73
N ILE A 53 0.86 -2.43 -6.63
CA ILE A 53 0.11 -3.54 -6.06
C ILE A 53 -0.84 -2.97 -5.00
N THR A 54 -2.13 -3.30 -5.10
CA THR A 54 -3.16 -2.77 -4.18
C THR A 54 -4.00 -3.87 -3.57
N LEU A 55 -4.22 -3.83 -2.26
CA LEU A 55 -4.96 -4.85 -1.52
C LEU A 55 -5.80 -4.22 -0.39
N GLU A 56 -7.11 -4.51 -0.40
CA GLU A 56 -8.05 -4.13 0.66
C GLU A 56 -8.33 -5.38 1.51
N LEU A 57 -7.75 -5.46 2.72
CA LEU A 57 -7.76 -6.69 3.52
C LEU A 57 -9.10 -6.97 4.22
N ASP A 58 -9.99 -5.98 4.32
CA ASP A 58 -11.35 -6.17 4.82
C ASP A 58 -12.28 -6.80 3.77
N ASP A 59 -11.99 -6.64 2.48
CA ASP A 59 -12.68 -7.34 1.40
C ASP A 59 -12.54 -8.86 1.58
N ARG A 60 -13.67 -9.55 1.43
CA ARG A 60 -13.79 -10.98 1.60
C ARG A 60 -12.99 -11.75 0.54
N ILE A 61 -12.84 -11.22 -0.68
CA ILE A 61 -12.02 -11.87 -1.72
C ILE A 61 -10.53 -11.91 -1.34
N ASN A 62 -10.10 -10.94 -0.52
CA ASN A 62 -8.71 -10.80 -0.08
C ASN A 62 -8.43 -11.45 1.27
N LYS A 63 -9.40 -12.14 1.86
CA LYS A 63 -9.29 -12.73 3.21
C LYS A 63 -8.06 -13.63 3.36
N GLN A 64 -7.65 -14.33 2.30
CA GLN A 64 -6.47 -15.19 2.32
C GLN A 64 -5.16 -14.41 2.55
N TYR A 65 -5.06 -13.18 2.06
CA TYR A 65 -3.89 -12.33 2.22
C TYR A 65 -3.78 -11.67 3.59
N ARG A 66 -4.70 -11.99 4.52
CA ARG A 66 -4.53 -11.69 5.95
C ARG A 66 -3.51 -12.63 6.61
N ASN A 67 -3.19 -13.74 5.97
CA ASN A 67 -2.04 -14.54 6.33
C ASN A 67 -0.78 -13.91 5.71
N PRO A 68 0.25 -13.57 6.51
CA PRO A 68 1.48 -12.96 6.04
C PRO A 68 2.20 -13.72 4.92
N ASP A 69 2.29 -15.04 5.01
CA ASP A 69 3.00 -15.87 4.02
C ASP A 69 2.31 -15.82 2.65
N PHE A 70 0.96 -15.82 2.64
CA PHE A 70 0.19 -15.66 1.41
C PHE A 70 0.32 -14.25 0.83
N LEU A 71 0.33 -13.20 1.66
CA LEU A 71 0.58 -11.85 1.19
C LEU A 71 1.97 -11.71 0.58
N TYR A 72 2.99 -12.22 1.26
CA TYR A 72 4.38 -12.19 0.80
C TYR A 72 4.52 -12.89 -0.55
N SER A 73 4.00 -14.13 -0.66
CA SER A 73 4.03 -14.89 -1.90
C SER A 73 3.32 -14.14 -3.04
N TYR A 74 2.12 -13.62 -2.77
CA TYR A 74 1.35 -12.82 -3.73
C TYR A 74 2.14 -11.60 -4.22
N VAL A 75 2.76 -10.82 -3.32
CA VAL A 75 3.55 -9.65 -3.71
C VAL A 75 4.74 -10.08 -4.56
N ARG A 76 5.49 -11.11 -4.15
CA ARG A 76 6.68 -11.58 -4.87
C ARG A 76 6.35 -12.09 -6.27
N GLU A 77 5.21 -12.77 -6.44
CA GLU A 77 4.74 -13.25 -7.74
C GLU A 77 4.32 -12.11 -8.69
N ASN A 78 3.93 -10.95 -8.16
CA ASN A 78 3.54 -9.78 -8.94
C ASN A 78 4.72 -8.85 -9.27
N ILE A 79 5.89 -9.05 -8.66
CA ILE A 79 7.12 -8.34 -8.99
C ILE A 79 7.77 -9.02 -10.20
N LYS A 80 7.88 -8.30 -11.31
CA LYS A 80 8.32 -8.82 -12.62
C LYS A 80 9.74 -8.38 -12.99
N ASP A 81 10.25 -7.34 -12.34
CA ASP A 81 11.59 -6.80 -12.57
C ASP A 81 12.15 -6.14 -11.29
N ASP A 82 13.41 -5.71 -11.34
CA ASP A 82 14.12 -5.09 -10.20
C ASP A 82 13.82 -3.59 -10.05
N LYS A 83 12.78 -3.05 -10.70
CA LYS A 83 12.43 -1.64 -10.55
C LYS A 83 11.63 -1.40 -9.28
N MET A 84 11.36 -0.13 -9.00
CA MET A 84 10.56 0.27 -7.85
C MET A 84 9.10 -0.21 -7.97
N TYR A 85 8.58 -0.80 -6.89
CA TYR A 85 7.17 -1.14 -6.72
C TYR A 85 6.56 -0.33 -5.57
N TYR A 86 5.26 -0.05 -5.67
CA TYR A 86 4.46 0.54 -4.61
C TYR A 86 3.40 -0.46 -4.17
N ILE A 87 3.49 -0.91 -2.92
CA ILE A 87 2.50 -1.81 -2.32
C ILE A 87 1.59 -0.97 -1.43
N LEU A 88 0.30 -0.92 -1.76
CA LEU A 88 -0.72 -0.17 -1.03
C LEU A 88 -1.67 -1.18 -0.36
N LEU A 89 -1.57 -1.28 0.97
CA LEU A 89 -2.43 -2.14 1.78
C LEU A 89 -3.40 -1.27 2.60
N ASP A 90 -4.68 -1.62 2.60
CA ASP A 90 -5.68 -1.03 3.51
C ASP A 90 -6.14 -2.05 4.54
N GLU A 91 -6.54 -1.53 5.72
CA GLU A 91 -6.95 -2.31 6.89
C GLU A 91 -5.92 -3.39 7.31
N VAL A 92 -4.61 -3.05 7.29
CA VAL A 92 -3.49 -3.95 7.69
C VAL A 92 -3.63 -4.58 9.07
N GLN A 93 -4.38 -3.96 9.98
CA GLN A 93 -4.74 -4.55 11.28
C GLN A 93 -5.56 -5.84 11.17
N MET A 94 -6.06 -6.20 9.99
CA MET A 94 -6.77 -7.46 9.72
C MET A 94 -5.80 -8.64 9.53
N MET A 95 -4.50 -8.37 9.41
CA MET A 95 -3.42 -9.35 9.28
C MET A 95 -2.72 -9.53 10.62
N ASP A 96 -2.51 -10.79 10.99
CA ASP A 96 -1.71 -11.15 12.17
C ASP A 96 -0.23 -10.85 11.88
N ASP A 97 0.52 -10.37 12.87
CA ASP A 97 1.96 -10.09 12.77
C ASP A 97 2.37 -9.21 11.57
N PHE A 98 1.52 -8.25 11.20
CA PHE A 98 1.74 -7.41 10.03
C PHE A 98 3.04 -6.58 10.10
N GLU A 99 3.58 -6.33 11.30
CA GLU A 99 4.84 -5.57 11.45
C GLU A 99 6.04 -6.37 10.92
N ASP A 100 6.10 -7.67 11.19
CA ASP A 100 7.20 -8.55 10.80
C ASP A 100 7.25 -8.75 9.28
N ILE A 101 6.09 -8.97 8.65
CA ILE A 101 6.03 -9.15 7.20
C ILE A 101 6.36 -7.88 6.45
N LEU A 102 6.06 -6.71 7.02
CA LEU A 102 6.50 -5.48 6.41
C LEU A 102 8.02 -5.41 6.51
N ASN A 103 8.64 -5.67 7.65
CA ASN A 103 10.10 -5.66 7.75
C ASN A 103 10.84 -6.71 6.89
N SER A 104 10.15 -7.66 6.26
CA SER A 104 10.75 -8.70 5.41
C SER A 104 10.80 -8.37 3.91
N PHE A 105 10.17 -7.27 3.47
CA PHE A 105 10.22 -6.80 2.07
C PHE A 105 11.47 -5.97 1.74
#